data_AF-A0A3S4F104-F1
#
_entry.id   AF-A0A3S4F104-F1
#
_cell.length_a   1.000
_cell.length_b   1.000
_cell.length_c   1.000
_cell.angle_alpha   90.00
_cell.angle_beta   90.00
_cell.angle_gamma   90.00
#
_symmetry.space_group_name_H-M   'P 1'
#
loop_
_entity.id
_entity.type
_entity.pdbx_description
1 polymer ?
#
loop_
_entity_poly.entity_id
_entity_poly.type
_entity_poly.pdbx_seq_one_letter_code
_entity_poly.pdbx_strand_id
1 'polypeptide(L)'
;MIEADAGEIIATFGQFVIGDSLAVGFVVFSIVTVVQFIVITKGSERVAEVAARFSLDGMPGKQMSIDADLKAGIIDADAARERRSVLERESQLYGSFDGAMKFIKGDAIAGIIIIFVNFIGGISVGDDPPWYGFVLRSVYLYHADHW
;
A
#
# COMPACT_ATOMS: atom_id res chain seq x y z
N MET A 1 -9.58 9.67 -26.26
CA MET A 1 -11.03 9.81 -25.99
C MET A 1 -11.40 9.33 -24.57
N ILE A 2 -10.46 9.37 -23.60
CA ILE A 2 -10.72 8.98 -22.20
C ILE A 2 -10.73 10.22 -21.29
N GLU A 3 -9.89 11.23 -21.58
CA GLU A 3 -9.89 12.53 -20.86
C GLU A 3 -11.23 13.29 -20.89
N ALA A 4 -11.98 13.22 -21.99
CA ALA A 4 -13.26 13.93 -22.11
C ALA A 4 -14.34 13.33 -21.19
N ASP A 5 -14.32 12.00 -21.00
CA ASP A 5 -15.27 11.25 -20.19
C ASP A 5 -14.98 11.42 -18.68
N ALA A 6 -13.70 11.33 -18.30
CA ALA A 6 -13.28 11.53 -16.92
C ALA A 6 -13.54 12.97 -16.43
N GLY A 7 -13.32 13.98 -17.27
CA GLY A 7 -13.57 15.38 -16.92
C GLY A 7 -15.05 15.70 -16.71
N GLU A 8 -15.94 15.14 -17.54
CA GLU A 8 -17.39 15.31 -17.42
C GLU A 8 -17.93 14.63 -16.16
N ILE A 9 -17.41 13.44 -15.82
CA ILE A 9 -17.72 12.74 -14.57
C ILE A 9 -17.25 13.57 -13.36
N ILE A 10 -16.00 14.06 -13.34
CA ILE A 10 -15.48 14.85 -12.22
C ILE A 10 -16.26 16.15 -12.03
N ALA A 11 -16.59 16.87 -13.11
CA ALA A 11 -17.39 18.09 -13.04
C ALA A 11 -18.80 17.82 -12.51
N THR A 12 -19.46 16.77 -13.00
CA THR A 12 -20.81 16.36 -12.55
C THR A 12 -20.82 15.94 -11.08
N PHE A 13 -19.82 15.15 -10.64
CA PHE A 13 -19.66 14.78 -9.24
C PHE A 13 -19.31 15.98 -8.35
N GLY A 14 -18.45 16.88 -8.81
CA GLY A 14 -18.10 18.10 -8.10
C GLY A 14 -19.32 18.99 -7.85
N GLN A 15 -20.17 19.16 -8.87
CA GLN A 15 -21.41 19.93 -8.76
C GLN A 15 -22.43 19.25 -7.83
N PHE A 16 -22.48 17.91 -7.80
CA PHE A 16 -23.31 17.15 -6.87
C PHE A 16 -22.83 17.24 -5.41
N VAL A 17 -21.51 17.25 -5.19
CA VAL A 17 -20.89 17.24 -3.86
C VAL A 17 -20.79 18.65 -3.26
N ILE A 18 -20.55 19.67 -4.08
CA ILE A 18 -20.38 21.07 -3.65
C ILE A 18 -21.69 21.87 -3.75
N GLY A 19 -22.57 21.54 -4.69
CA GLY A 19 -23.91 22.09 -4.96
C GLY A 19 -24.40 23.23 -4.06
N ASP A 20 -25.36 22.96 -3.18
CA ASP A 20 -26.00 23.98 -2.33
C ASP A 20 -25.36 24.14 -0.94
N SER A 21 -24.35 23.33 -0.59
CA SER A 21 -23.73 23.39 0.74
C SER A 21 -22.31 22.83 0.77
N LEU A 22 -21.35 23.75 0.90
CA LEU A 22 -19.95 23.43 1.19
C LEU A 22 -19.81 22.50 2.42
N ALA A 23 -20.72 22.61 3.39
CA ALA A 23 -20.72 21.75 4.57
C ALA A 23 -21.00 20.27 4.22
N VAL A 24 -21.90 20.02 3.27
CA VAL A 24 -22.19 18.65 2.79
C VAL A 24 -20.96 18.08 2.07
N GLY A 25 -20.33 18.88 1.21
CA GLY A 25 -19.09 18.50 0.53
C GLY A 25 -17.96 18.14 1.50
N PHE A 26 -17.79 18.94 2.57
CA PHE A 26 -16.81 18.68 3.62
C PHE A 26 -17.08 17.37 4.37
N VAL A 27 -18.34 17.07 4.69
CA VAL A 27 -18.74 15.83 5.39
C VAL A 27 -18.46 14.61 4.51
N VAL A 28 -18.89 14.64 3.24
CA VAL A 28 -18.66 13.52 2.29
C VAL A 28 -17.16 13.30 2.07
N PHE A 29 -16.40 14.38 1.85
CA PHE A 29 -14.95 14.32 1.70
C PHE A 29 -14.25 13.72 2.95
N SER A 30 -14.68 14.13 4.14
CA SER A 30 -14.15 13.61 5.40
C SER A 30 -14.44 12.11 5.55
N ILE A 31 -15.67 11.66 5.25
CA ILE A 31 -16.04 10.25 5.30
C ILE A 31 -15.19 9.43 4.34
N VAL A 32 -15.08 9.86 3.08
CA VAL A 32 -14.30 9.14 2.05
C VAL A 32 -12.82 9.07 2.43
N THR A 33 -12.25 10.16 2.94
CA THR A 33 -10.84 10.21 3.39
C THR A 33 -10.59 9.25 4.54
N VAL A 34 -11.45 9.25 5.56
CA VAL A 34 -11.33 8.35 6.72
C VAL A 34 -11.48 6.88 6.30
N VAL A 35 -12.45 6.58 5.43
CA VAL A 35 -12.65 5.22 4.91
C VAL A 35 -11.43 4.77 4.12
N GLN A 36 -10.90 5.61 3.22
CA GLN A 36 -9.67 5.29 2.47
C GLN A 36 -8.50 4.99 3.41
N PHE A 37 -8.28 5.82 4.42
CA PHE A 37 -7.22 5.59 5.39
C PHE A 37 -7.37 4.25 6.13
N ILE A 38 -8.58 3.94 6.61
CA ILE A 38 -8.87 2.69 7.31
C ILE A 38 -8.64 1.50 6.37
N VAL A 39 -9.12 1.57 5.12
CA VAL A 39 -8.99 0.49 4.13
C VAL A 39 -7.53 0.22 3.79
N ILE A 40 -6.73 1.26 3.55
CA ILE A 40 -5.30 1.10 3.26
C ILE A 40 -4.59 0.49 4.46
N THR A 41 -4.75 1.08 5.65
CA THR A 41 -4.07 0.62 6.87
C THR A 41 -4.44 -0.83 7.22
N LYS A 42 -5.74 -1.15 7.22
CA LYS A 42 -6.24 -2.49 7.56
C LYS A 42 -6.01 -3.52 6.46
N GLY A 43 -6.08 -3.11 5.20
CA GLY A 43 -5.80 -3.96 4.05
C GLY A 43 -4.34 -4.42 4.08
N SER A 44 -3.42 -3.48 4.28
CA SER A 44 -2.00 -3.76 4.41
C SER A 44 -1.69 -4.67 5.59
N GLU A 45 -2.22 -4.41 6.78
CA GLU A 45 -2.02 -5.27 7.96
C GLU A 45 -2.42 -6.73 7.71
N ARG A 46 -3.57 -6.97 7.07
CA ARG A 46 -4.04 -8.33 6.76
C ARG A 46 -3.16 -9.03 5.74
N VAL A 47 -2.71 -8.33 4.71
CA VAL A 47 -1.81 -8.91 3.69
C VAL A 47 -0.47 -9.29 4.32
N ALA A 48 0.07 -8.45 5.21
CA ALA A 48 1.30 -8.73 5.97
C ALA A 48 1.19 -9.99 6.83
N GLU A 49 0.13 -10.06 7.64
CA GLU A 49 -0.14 -11.17 8.55
C GLU A 49 -0.27 -12.48 7.78
N VAL A 50 -1.05 -12.47 6.69
CA VAL A 50 -1.29 -13.65 5.88
C VAL A 50 -0.01 -14.11 5.18
N ALA A 51 0.77 -13.19 4.59
CA ALA A 51 2.03 -13.53 3.93
C ALA A 51 3.07 -14.11 4.90
N ALA A 52 3.23 -13.49 6.08
CA ALA A 52 4.13 -13.99 7.11
C ALA A 52 3.69 -15.35 7.62
N ARG A 53 2.40 -15.50 7.94
CA ARG A 53 1.85 -16.74 8.50
C ARG A 53 1.91 -17.91 7.53
N PHE A 54 1.56 -17.71 6.25
CA PHE A 54 1.67 -18.78 5.26
C PHE A 54 3.10 -19.26 5.07
N SER A 55 4.06 -18.35 5.11
CA SER A 55 5.46 -18.72 4.97
C SER A 55 6.02 -19.40 6.22
N LEU A 56 5.62 -18.92 7.41
CA LEU A 56 6.02 -19.49 8.70
C LEU A 56 5.42 -20.89 8.93
N ASP A 57 4.15 -21.10 8.61
CA ASP A 57 3.45 -22.37 8.81
C ASP A 57 4.02 -23.50 7.91
N GLY A 58 4.64 -23.16 6.78
CA GLY A 58 5.27 -24.12 5.87
C GLY A 58 6.68 -24.56 6.27
N MET A 59 7.37 -23.81 7.14
CA MET A 59 8.77 -24.09 7.49
C MET A 59 8.99 -25.43 8.21
N PRO A 60 8.18 -25.83 9.20
CA PRO A 60 8.35 -27.12 9.86
C PRO A 60 8.26 -28.30 8.89
N GLY A 61 7.36 -28.23 7.89
CA GLY A 61 7.22 -29.25 6.86
C GLY A 61 8.47 -29.35 5.97
N LYS A 62 9.01 -28.20 5.55
CA LYS A 62 10.26 -28.15 4.78
C LYS A 62 11.46 -28.66 5.59
N GLN A 63 11.56 -28.32 6.89
CA GLN A 63 12.61 -28.85 7.78
C GLN A 63 12.48 -30.36 7.97
N MET A 64 11.27 -30.85 8.22
CA MET A 64 10.99 -32.27 8.39
C MET A 64 11.30 -33.07 7.12
N SER A 65 11.07 -32.50 5.93
CA SER A 65 11.48 -33.12 4.66
C SER A 65 13.00 -33.27 4.56
N ILE A 66 13.77 -32.25 4.95
CA ILE A 66 15.25 -32.31 4.95
C ILE A 66 15.74 -33.38 5.93
N ASP A 67 15.11 -33.45 7.12
CA ASP A 67 15.46 -34.44 8.14
C ASP A 67 15.12 -35.87 7.70
N ALA A 68 14.00 -36.05 6.99
CA ALA A 68 13.61 -37.33 6.43
C ALA A 68 14.58 -37.78 5.32
N ASP A 69 14.95 -36.88 4.40
CA ASP A 69 15.91 -37.15 3.34
C ASP A 69 17.29 -37.55 3.91
N LEU A 70 17.74 -36.86 4.96
CA LEU A 70 19.01 -37.15 5.64
C LEU A 70 18.97 -38.52 6.33
N LYS A 71 17.88 -38.83 7.03
CA LYS A 71 17.69 -40.14 7.69
C LYS A 71 17.56 -41.29 6.69
N ALA A 72 16.99 -41.04 5.52
CA ALA A 72 16.86 -42.00 4.44
C ALA A 72 18.17 -42.20 3.64
N GLY A 73 19.20 -41.38 3.89
CA GLY A 73 20.47 -41.41 3.15
C GLY A 73 20.35 -40.87 1.73
N ILE A 74 19.28 -40.14 1.40
CA ILE A 74 19.07 -39.49 0.10
C ILE A 74 20.00 -38.28 -0.04
N ILE A 75 20.30 -37.60 1.07
CA ILE A 75 21.24 -36.48 1.16
C ILE A 75 22.25 -36.72 2.27
N ASP A 76 23.43 -36.12 2.15
CA ASP A 76 24.45 -36.11 3.19
C ASP A 76 24.28 -34.92 4.17
N ALA A 77 25.13 -34.89 5.19
CA ALA A 77 25.08 -33.86 6.23
C ALA A 77 25.39 -32.44 5.70
N ASP A 78 26.25 -32.32 4.69
CA ASP A 78 26.65 -31.03 4.11
C ASP A 78 25.52 -30.47 3.25
N ALA A 79 24.89 -31.29 2.42
CA ALA A 79 23.71 -30.95 1.63
C ALA A 79 22.50 -30.61 2.52
N ALA A 80 22.29 -31.34 3.63
CA ALA A 80 21.26 -31.02 4.60
C ALA A 80 21.50 -29.64 5.26
N ARG A 81 22.76 -29.32 5.57
CA ARG A 81 23.14 -28.01 6.13
C ARG A 81 22.91 -26.88 5.15
N GLU A 82 23.26 -27.07 3.88
CA GLU A 82 23.01 -26.10 2.82
C GLU A 82 21.50 -25.83 2.64
N ARG A 83 20.68 -26.88 2.55
CA ARG A 83 19.22 -26.74 2.42
C ARG A 83 18.59 -26.03 3.63
N ARG A 84 19.06 -26.31 4.85
CA ARG A 84 18.62 -25.59 6.05
C ARG A 84 19.02 -24.12 6.02
N SER A 85 20.22 -23.79 5.54
CA SER A 85 20.65 -22.39 5.35
C SER A 85 19.80 -21.66 4.31
N VAL A 86 19.39 -22.32 3.24
CA VAL A 86 18.45 -21.74 2.26
C VAL A 86 17.10 -21.46 2.91
N LEU A 87 16.58 -22.42 3.69
CA LEU A 87 15.32 -22.26 4.41
C LEU A 87 15.36 -21.14 5.46
N GLU A 88 16.48 -20.99 6.16
CA GLU A 88 16.71 -19.90 7.11
C GLU A 88 16.74 -18.53 6.42
N ARG A 89 17.37 -18.44 5.24
CA ARG A 89 17.35 -17.21 4.42
C ARG A 89 15.94 -16.88 3.92
N GLU A 90 15.17 -17.89 3.53
CA GLU A 90 13.77 -17.73 3.15
C GLU A 90 12.98 -17.15 4.34
N SER A 91 13.14 -17.70 5.55
CA SER A 91 12.55 -17.17 6.79
C SER A 91 12.91 -15.70 7.05
N GLN A 92 14.19 -15.35 6.92
CA GLN A 92 14.67 -13.97 7.12
C GLN A 92 14.10 -13.00 6.09
N LEU A 93 13.98 -13.42 4.82
CA LEU A 93 13.30 -12.63 3.79
C LEU A 93 11.85 -12.36 4.18
N TYR A 94 11.13 -13.39 4.66
CA TYR A 94 9.75 -13.21 5.08
C TYR A 94 9.61 -12.37 6.36
N GLY A 95 10.57 -12.44 7.27
CA GLY A 95 10.68 -11.53 8.41
C GLY A 95 10.95 -10.08 7.98
N SER A 96 11.73 -9.86 6.92
CA SER A 96 12.00 -8.53 6.37
C SER A 96 10.78 -7.87 5.71
N PHE A 97 9.74 -8.64 5.35
CA PHE A 97 8.48 -8.07 4.88
C PHE A 97 7.77 -7.24 5.95
N ASP A 98 7.98 -7.44 7.25
CA ASP A 98 7.49 -6.51 8.29
C ASP A 98 8.01 -5.08 8.05
N GLY A 99 9.25 -4.95 7.55
CA GLY A 99 9.83 -3.69 7.10
C GLY A 99 9.08 -3.10 5.92
N ALA A 100 8.86 -3.89 4.86
CA ALA A 100 8.07 -3.49 3.67
C ALA A 100 6.67 -2.97 4.04
N MET A 101 6.03 -3.60 5.03
CA MET A 101 4.71 -3.23 5.49
C MET A 101 4.67 -1.91 6.26
N LYS A 102 5.77 -1.54 6.94
CA LYS A 102 5.92 -0.21 7.55
C LYS A 102 6.03 0.90 6.49
N PHE A 103 6.63 0.63 5.33
CA PHE A 103 6.66 1.58 4.21
C PHE A 103 5.26 1.84 3.65
N ILE A 104 4.44 0.80 3.50
CA ILE A 104 3.06 0.95 2.99
C ILE A 104 2.21 1.80 3.95
N LYS A 105 2.40 1.67 5.27
CA LYS A 105 1.75 2.55 6.26
C LYS A 105 2.24 4.01 6.16
N GLY A 106 3.53 4.20 5.87
CA GLY A 106 4.10 5.53 5.62
C GLY A 106 3.53 6.20 4.37
N ASP A 107 3.34 5.43 3.30
CA ASP A 107 2.78 5.92 2.03
C ASP A 107 1.32 6.38 2.20
N ALA A 108 0.53 5.67 3.01
CA ALA A 108 -0.84 6.07 3.36
C ALA A 108 -0.91 7.45 4.04
N ILE A 109 0.07 7.80 4.88
CA ILE A 109 0.14 9.09 5.56
C ILE A 109 0.44 10.21 4.55
N ALA A 110 1.36 9.97 3.61
CA ALA A 110 1.64 10.92 2.53
C ALA A 110 0.43 11.15 1.63
N GLY A 111 -0.34 10.09 1.33
CA GLY A 111 -1.62 10.19 0.62
C GLY A 111 -2.63 11.10 1.32
N ILE A 112 -2.76 11.00 2.65
CA ILE A 112 -3.62 11.91 3.42
C ILE A 112 -3.14 13.36 3.33
N ILE A 113 -1.84 13.59 3.43
CA ILE A 113 -1.26 14.94 3.35
C ILE A 113 -1.57 15.54 1.97
N ILE A 114 -1.39 14.78 0.90
CA ILE A 114 -1.72 15.20 -0.48
C ILE A 114 -3.20 15.54 -0.61
N ILE A 115 -4.09 14.70 -0.07
CA ILE A 115 -5.54 14.92 -0.08
C ILE A 115 -5.90 16.22 0.66
N PHE A 116 -5.30 16.45 1.83
CA PHE A 116 -5.56 17.62 2.65
C PHE A 116 -5.04 18.91 2.01
N VAL A 117 -3.85 18.87 1.41
CA VAL A 117 -3.27 19.99 0.64
C VAL A 117 -4.14 20.30 -0.57
N ASN A 118 -4.57 19.29 -1.34
CA ASN A 118 -5.48 19.47 -2.47
C ASN A 118 -6.81 20.08 -2.05
N PHE A 119 -7.38 19.64 -0.94
CA PHE A 119 -8.65 20.14 -0.43
C PHE A 119 -8.59 21.63 -0.07
N ILE A 120 -7.57 22.03 0.69
CA ILE A 120 -7.39 23.43 1.09
C ILE A 120 -7.13 24.31 -0.13
N GLY A 121 -6.25 23.87 -1.02
CA GLY A 121 -5.92 24.64 -2.22
C GLY A 121 -7.08 24.72 -3.22
N GLY A 122 -7.88 23.66 -3.35
CA GLY A 122 -9.10 23.67 -4.16
C GLY A 122 -10.16 24.65 -3.66
N ILE A 123 -10.32 24.78 -2.33
CA ILE A 123 -11.21 25.78 -1.73
C ILE A 123 -10.65 27.21 -1.87
N SER A 124 -9.32 27.37 -1.78
CA SER A 124 -8.68 28.69 -1.72
C SER A 124 -8.46 29.36 -3.08
N VAL A 125 -8.27 28.57 -4.15
CA VAL A 125 -7.73 29.10 -5.42
C VAL A 125 -8.80 29.35 -6.48
N GLY A 126 -9.93 28.64 -6.52
CA GLY A 126 -11.03 28.88 -7.47
C GLY A 126 -10.61 29.02 -8.95
N ASP A 127 -10.70 27.95 -9.73
CA ASP A 127 -10.45 27.88 -11.20
C ASP A 127 -9.13 28.48 -11.74
N ASP A 128 -8.17 28.89 -10.91
CA ASP A 128 -6.87 29.37 -11.37
C ASP A 128 -5.87 28.19 -11.53
N PRO A 129 -5.25 28.01 -12.71
CA PRO A 129 -4.49 26.81 -13.07
C PRO A 129 -3.10 26.59 -12.41
N PRO A 130 -2.40 27.56 -11.77
CA PRO A 130 -1.03 27.29 -11.31
C PRO A 130 -0.97 26.29 -10.14
N TRP A 131 -2.05 26.17 -9.35
CA TRP A 131 -2.10 25.28 -8.19
C TRP A 131 -2.16 23.80 -8.56
N TYR A 132 -3.01 23.43 -9.53
CA TYR A 132 -3.20 22.03 -9.92
C TYR A 132 -1.92 21.42 -10.51
N GLY A 133 -1.21 22.19 -11.35
CA GLY A 133 0.08 21.78 -11.91
C GLY A 133 1.18 21.60 -10.86
N PHE A 134 1.19 22.45 -9.82
CA PHE A 134 2.14 22.33 -8.71
C PHE A 134 1.87 21.07 -7.88
N VAL A 135 0.61 20.78 -7.58
CA VAL A 135 0.25 19.60 -6.79
C VAL A 135 0.50 18.31 -7.57
N LEU A 136 0.06 18.22 -8.83
CA LEU A 136 0.33 17.07 -9.68
C LEU A 136 1.83 16.77 -9.79
N ARG A 137 2.65 17.81 -9.98
CA ARG A 137 4.11 17.65 -10.03
C ARG A 137 4.67 17.15 -8.71
N SER A 138 4.13 17.60 -7.58
CA SER A 138 4.58 17.20 -6.24
C SER A 138 4.21 15.76 -5.92
N VAL A 139 3.01 15.32 -6.32
CA VAL A 139 2.55 13.92 -6.20
C VAL A 139 3.37 13.00 -7.10
N TYR A 140 3.60 13.42 -8.34
CA TYR A 140 4.38 12.64 -9.31
C TYR A 140 5.84 12.48 -8.86
N LEU A 141 6.45 13.53 -8.33
CA LEU A 141 7.81 13.46 -7.77
C LEU A 141 7.85 12.56 -6.54
N TYR A 142 6.87 12.64 -5.65
CA TYR A 142 6.80 11.77 -4.48
C TYR A 142 6.69 10.29 -4.87
N HIS A 143 5.82 9.93 -5.82
CA HIS A 143 5.72 8.56 -6.32
C HIS A 143 6.96 8.07 -7.10
N ALA A 144 7.65 8.97 -7.82
CA ALA A 144 8.87 8.63 -8.56
C ALA A 144 10.07 8.35 -7.66
N ASP A 145 10.08 8.88 -6.42
CA ASP A 145 11.16 8.64 -5.44
C ASP A 145 10.90 7.42 -4.54
N HIS A 146 9.68 6.85 -4.55
CA HIS A 146 9.27 5.74 -3.66
C HIS A 146 9.13 4.38 -4.36
N TRP A 147 9.39 4.30 -5.68
CA TRP A 147 9.37 3.09 -6.52
C TRP A 147 10.53 3.07 -7.51
#